data_AF-L9X4V5-F1
#
_entry.id   AF-L9X4V5-F1
#
_cell.length_a   1.000
_cell.length_b   1.000
_cell.length_c   1.000
_cell.angle_alpha   90.00
_cell.angle_beta   90.00
_cell.angle_gamma   90.00
#
_symmetry.space_group_name_H-M   'P 1'
#
loop_
_entity.id
_entity.type
_entity.pdbx_description
1 polymer ?
#
loop_
_entity_poly.entity_id
_entity_poly.type
_entity_poly.pdbx_seq_one_letter_code
_entity_poly.pdbx_strand_id
1 'polypeptide(L)'
;MTSTTGPRWTTLLEDAAAIADEYRDSGWDVVVLEPEAVTPVEDEARTGFDVRVSTAEYDLVADLIDDGPVTVTAADVYYRPPDADDGRRVALAVERDEETETAVFVPLAYDLEESRSLFETALLDEELLVHVLTDETDGWVSFSHDDPSLFLEESDIRRWDR
;
A
#
# COMPACT_ATOMS: atom_id res chain seq x y z
N MET A 1 -3.55 -6.91 -13.42
CA MET A 1 -3.36 -7.74 -12.20
C MET A 1 -1.90 -8.13 -12.11
N THR A 2 -1.15 -7.46 -11.24
CA THR A 2 0.27 -7.75 -11.05
C THR A 2 0.40 -8.83 -10.00
N SER A 3 0.86 -10.03 -10.39
CA SER A 3 1.13 -11.11 -9.43
C SER A 3 2.29 -10.71 -8.50
N THR A 4 2.04 -10.74 -7.19
CA THR A 4 3.00 -10.48 -6.10
C THR A 4 3.94 -11.68 -5.90
N THR A 5 4.63 -12.08 -6.96
CA THR A 5 5.56 -13.23 -6.92
C THR A 5 6.87 -12.83 -7.58
N GLY A 6 7.97 -12.88 -6.82
CA GLY A 6 9.32 -12.61 -7.31
C GLY A 6 10.31 -12.24 -6.20
N PRO A 7 11.62 -12.26 -6.48
CA PRO A 7 12.65 -11.98 -5.47
C PRO A 7 12.56 -10.58 -4.86
N ARG A 8 12.10 -9.59 -5.64
CA ARG A 8 11.87 -8.21 -5.15
C ARG A 8 10.74 -8.16 -4.12
N TRP A 9 9.67 -8.90 -4.37
CA TRP A 9 8.55 -9.01 -3.43
C TRP A 9 8.98 -9.69 -2.14
N THR A 10 9.68 -10.82 -2.25
CA THR A 10 10.23 -11.52 -1.08
C THR A 10 11.13 -10.60 -0.26
N THR A 11 12.02 -9.85 -0.92
CA THR A 11 12.92 -8.94 -0.19
C THR A 11 12.13 -7.79 0.48
N LEU A 12 11.10 -7.26 -0.18
CA LEU A 12 10.23 -6.24 0.43
C LEU A 12 9.54 -6.78 1.68
N LEU A 13 9.03 -8.01 1.64
CA LEU A 13 8.41 -8.66 2.80
C LEU A 13 9.43 -8.93 3.92
N GLU A 14 10.67 -9.30 3.59
CA GLU A 14 11.75 -9.45 4.56
C GLU A 14 12.10 -8.13 5.24
N ASP A 15 12.22 -7.04 4.46
CA ASP A 15 12.42 -5.69 5.00
C ASP A 15 11.21 -5.24 5.84
N ALA A 16 9.98 -5.46 5.37
CA ALA A 16 8.77 -5.15 6.12
C ALA A 16 8.72 -5.89 7.46
N ALA A 17 9.08 -7.17 7.47
CA ALA A 17 9.16 -7.97 8.69
C ALA A 17 10.24 -7.45 9.66
N ALA A 18 11.39 -7.00 9.13
CA ALA A 18 12.45 -6.41 9.95
C ALA A 18 11.99 -5.09 10.59
N ILE A 19 11.39 -4.18 9.81
CA ILE A 19 10.86 -2.90 10.32
C ILE A 19 9.74 -3.18 11.33
N ALA A 20 8.86 -4.14 11.04
CA ALA A 20 7.80 -4.54 11.95
C ALA A 20 8.32 -5.05 13.30
N ASP A 21 9.47 -5.75 13.32
CA ASP A 21 10.12 -6.16 14.56
C ASP A 21 10.62 -4.97 15.38
N GLU A 22 11.16 -3.92 14.73
CA GLU A 22 11.58 -2.68 15.39
C GLU A 22 10.41 -1.93 16.04
N TYR A 23 9.26 -1.89 15.37
CA TYR A 23 8.03 -1.31 15.93
C TYR A 23 7.54 -2.12 17.14
N ARG A 24 7.53 -3.46 17.05
CA ARG A 24 7.15 -4.32 18.17
C ARG A 24 8.09 -4.19 19.37
N ASP A 25 9.39 -4.05 19.14
CA ASP A 25 10.37 -3.80 20.22
C ASP A 25 10.13 -2.44 20.89
N SER A 26 9.62 -1.47 20.12
CA SER A 26 9.17 -0.16 20.61
C SER A 26 7.82 -0.19 21.33
N GLY A 27 7.15 -1.35 21.38
CA GLY A 27 5.86 -1.55 22.06
C GLY A 27 4.63 -1.34 21.18
N TRP A 28 4.79 -1.16 19.88
CA TRP A 28 3.68 -0.96 18.95
C TRP A 28 3.01 -2.27 18.56
N ASP A 29 1.70 -2.21 18.32
CA ASP A 29 0.93 -3.32 17.74
C ASP A 29 1.09 -3.32 16.23
N VAL A 30 1.62 -4.40 15.65
CA VAL A 30 2.05 -4.41 14.25
C VAL A 30 1.39 -5.52 13.45
N VAL A 31 0.70 -5.13 12.37
CA VAL A 31 0.11 -6.02 11.38
C VAL A 31 0.89 -5.89 10.07
N VAL A 32 1.35 -7.01 9.52
CA VAL A 32 2.01 -7.05 8.21
C VAL A 32 1.13 -7.82 7.26
N LEU A 33 0.66 -7.15 6.20
CA LEU A 33 -0.14 -7.77 5.15
C LEU A 33 0.76 -8.42 4.11
N GLU A 34 0.27 -9.52 3.54
CA GLU A 34 0.91 -10.31 2.49
C GLU A 34 -0.05 -10.40 1.29
N PRO A 35 -0.26 -9.31 0.55
CA PRO A 35 -1.25 -9.33 -0.51
C PRO A 35 -0.88 -10.26 -1.66
N GLU A 36 -1.89 -10.95 -2.16
CA GLU A 36 -1.82 -11.93 -3.24
C GLU A 36 -1.84 -11.26 -4.62
N ALA A 37 -2.46 -10.09 -4.71
CA ALA A 37 -2.50 -9.31 -5.93
C ALA A 37 -2.76 -7.84 -5.63
N VAL A 38 -2.12 -6.96 -6.41
CA VAL A 38 -2.40 -5.52 -6.38
C VAL A 38 -2.79 -5.07 -7.80
N THR A 39 -3.85 -4.29 -7.90
CA THR A 39 -4.40 -3.82 -9.19
C THR A 39 -4.80 -2.35 -9.10
N PRO A 40 -4.33 -1.47 -9.99
CA PRO A 40 -4.86 -0.12 -10.08
C PRO A 40 -6.30 -0.16 -10.61
N VAL A 41 -7.19 0.61 -10.00
CA VAL A 41 -8.61 0.71 -10.35
C VAL A 41 -8.98 2.19 -10.49
N GLU A 42 -9.59 2.55 -11.61
CA GLU A 42 -10.05 3.91 -11.91
C GLU A 42 -11.53 3.85 -12.33
N ASP A 43 -12.40 3.47 -11.38
CA ASP A 43 -13.84 3.38 -11.57
C ASP A 43 -14.57 4.58 -10.93
N GLU A 44 -15.73 4.93 -11.46
CA GLU A 44 -16.56 6.05 -10.95
C GLU A 44 -16.96 5.89 -9.47
N ALA A 45 -16.97 4.65 -8.96
CA ALA A 45 -17.29 4.32 -7.59
C ALA A 45 -16.05 4.15 -6.69
N ARG A 46 -14.87 3.89 -7.27
CA ARG A 46 -13.65 3.53 -6.54
C ARG A 46 -12.43 3.78 -7.42
N THR A 47 -11.61 4.74 -7.01
CA THR A 47 -10.37 5.10 -7.70
C THR A 47 -9.21 4.94 -6.71
N GLY A 48 -8.28 4.03 -6.99
CA GLY A 48 -7.20 3.67 -6.08
C GLY A 48 -6.56 2.32 -6.39
N PHE A 49 -5.69 1.84 -5.50
CA PHE A 49 -5.11 0.50 -5.61
C PHE A 49 -5.93 -0.54 -4.86
N ASP A 50 -6.41 -1.54 -5.58
CA ASP A 50 -7.02 -2.73 -5.00
C ASP A 50 -5.94 -3.72 -4.55
N VAL A 51 -5.87 -3.93 -3.24
CA VAL A 51 -4.96 -4.84 -2.56
C VAL A 51 -5.73 -6.05 -2.09
N ARG A 52 -5.59 -7.16 -2.81
CA ARG A 52 -6.22 -8.43 -2.44
C ARG A 52 -5.36 -9.16 -1.42
N VAL A 53 -5.93 -9.44 -0.25
CA VAL A 53 -5.31 -10.21 0.84
C VAL A 53 -6.16 -11.43 1.17
N SER A 54 -5.62 -12.33 2.01
CA SER A 54 -6.42 -13.42 2.55
C SER A 54 -7.51 -12.89 3.50
N THR A 55 -8.59 -13.64 3.65
CA THR A 55 -9.70 -13.29 4.55
C THR A 55 -9.24 -13.05 5.99
N ALA A 56 -8.30 -13.86 6.50
CA ALA A 56 -7.78 -13.69 7.85
C ALA A 56 -7.08 -12.34 8.05
N GLU A 57 -6.36 -11.86 7.04
CA GLU A 57 -5.68 -10.55 7.08
C GLU A 57 -6.68 -9.40 6.89
N TYR A 58 -7.67 -9.59 6.02
CA TYR A 58 -8.76 -8.63 5.84
C TYR A 58 -9.54 -8.43 7.14
N ASP A 59 -9.95 -9.51 7.80
CA ASP A 59 -10.65 -9.45 9.09
C ASP A 59 -9.82 -8.73 10.15
N LEU A 60 -8.49 -8.96 10.20
CA LEU A 60 -7.61 -8.24 11.13
C LEU A 60 -7.62 -6.73 10.90
N VAL A 61 -7.52 -6.29 9.64
CA VAL A 61 -7.50 -4.87 9.30
C VAL A 61 -8.88 -4.24 9.49
N ALA A 62 -9.94 -4.93 9.09
CA ALA A 62 -11.32 -4.47 9.26
C ALA A 62 -11.69 -4.33 10.74
N ASP A 63 -11.30 -5.29 11.59
CA ASP A 63 -11.54 -5.22 13.03
C ASP A 63 -10.76 -4.07 13.69
N LEU A 64 -9.57 -3.74 13.19
CA LEU A 64 -8.79 -2.60 13.69
C LEU A 64 -9.36 -1.25 13.28
N ILE A 65 -9.83 -1.12 12.03
CA ILE A 65 -10.17 0.20 11.43
C ILE A 65 -11.67 0.49 11.40
N ASP A 66 -12.51 -0.48 11.04
CA ASP A 66 -13.96 -0.26 10.91
C ASP A 66 -14.68 -0.46 12.25
N ASP A 67 -14.33 -1.54 12.95
CA ASP A 67 -14.88 -1.88 14.29
C ASP A 67 -13.98 -1.40 15.45
N GLY A 68 -12.76 -0.96 15.17
CA GLY A 68 -11.73 -0.67 16.16
C GLY A 68 -11.46 0.82 16.38
N PRO A 69 -10.59 1.15 17.35
CA PRO A 69 -10.23 2.53 17.67
C PRO A 69 -9.15 3.11 16.74
N VAL A 70 -8.60 2.31 15.82
CA VAL A 70 -7.43 2.70 15.01
C VAL A 70 -7.87 3.68 13.92
N THR A 71 -7.37 4.90 13.99
CA THR A 71 -7.51 5.88 12.91
C THR A 71 -6.13 6.16 12.35
N VAL A 72 -5.91 5.86 11.08
CA VAL A 72 -4.61 6.15 10.47
C VAL A 72 -4.37 7.65 10.46
N THR A 73 -3.38 8.11 11.23
CA THR A 73 -3.00 9.52 11.33
C THR A 73 -1.79 9.87 10.48
N ALA A 74 -0.96 8.88 10.15
CA ALA A 74 0.24 9.07 9.35
C ALA A 74 0.58 7.83 8.53
N ALA A 75 0.94 8.03 7.27
CA ALA A 75 1.47 6.99 6.39
C ALA A 75 2.95 7.27 6.07
N ASP A 76 3.80 6.25 6.16
CA ASP A 76 5.18 6.27 5.68
C ASP A 76 5.32 5.29 4.52
N VAL A 77 5.85 5.74 3.38
CA VAL A 77 5.96 4.91 2.17
C VAL A 77 7.41 4.62 1.86
N TYR A 78 7.80 3.37 2.01
CA TYR A 78 9.12 2.86 1.65
C TYR A 78 9.10 2.36 0.21
N TYR A 79 9.54 3.23 -0.68
CA TYR A 79 9.65 2.94 -2.09
C TYR A 79 10.99 2.26 -2.42
N ARG A 80 10.98 1.17 -3.23
CA ARG A 80 12.20 0.54 -3.74
C ARG A 80 12.35 0.75 -5.25
N PRO A 81 13.43 1.44 -5.71
CA PRO A 81 13.69 1.61 -7.13
C PRO A 81 13.99 0.25 -7.79
N PRO A 82 13.55 0.04 -9.04
CA PRO A 82 13.78 -1.21 -9.72
C PRO A 82 15.25 -1.31 -10.18
N ASP A 83 15.84 -2.50 -10.05
CA ASP A 83 17.19 -2.77 -10.60
C ASP A 83 17.23 -2.81 -12.14
N ALA A 84 16.08 -2.83 -12.81
CA ALA A 84 15.94 -2.94 -14.26
C ALA A 84 14.64 -2.27 -14.76
N ASP A 85 14.67 -1.76 -16.01
CA ASP A 85 13.58 -1.07 -16.72
C ASP A 85 12.33 -1.93 -17.02
N ASP A 86 11.99 -2.92 -16.20
CA ASP A 86 10.84 -3.81 -16.42
C ASP A 86 9.49 -3.21 -15.98
N GLY A 87 9.40 -1.90 -15.72
CA GLY A 87 8.15 -1.17 -15.39
C GLY A 87 7.56 -1.46 -14.00
N ARG A 88 7.82 -2.65 -13.45
CA ARG A 88 7.29 -3.11 -12.16
C ARG A 88 7.99 -2.46 -10.97
N ARG A 89 7.18 -1.84 -10.10
CA ARG A 89 7.60 -1.19 -8.85
C ARG A 89 7.01 -1.93 -7.65
N VAL A 90 7.72 -1.84 -6.53
CA VAL A 90 7.26 -2.34 -5.23
C VAL A 90 7.45 -1.23 -4.20
N ALA A 91 6.42 -1.00 -3.40
CA ALA A 91 6.40 -0.01 -2.33
C ALA A 91 5.83 -0.65 -1.07
N LEU A 92 6.19 -0.16 0.09
CA LEU A 92 5.66 -0.59 1.37
C LEU A 92 5.05 0.64 2.04
N ALA A 93 3.72 0.70 2.11
CA ALA A 93 3.03 1.71 2.88
C ALA A 93 2.94 1.24 4.35
N VAL A 94 3.24 2.13 5.29
CA VAL A 94 3.21 1.88 6.72
C VAL A 94 2.21 2.86 7.32
N GLU A 95 1.00 2.38 7.51
CA GLU A 95 -0.12 3.13 8.06
C GLU A 95 -0.02 3.08 9.57
N ARG A 96 0.12 4.23 10.22
CA ARG A 96 0.31 4.33 11.66
C ARG A 96 -0.81 5.10 12.28
N ASP A 97 -1.20 4.61 13.44
CA ASP A 97 -2.00 5.34 14.40
C ASP A 97 -1.16 5.60 15.64
N GLU A 98 -0.81 6.88 15.83
CA GLU A 98 -0.05 7.31 17.00
C GLU A 98 -0.90 7.27 18.28
N GLU A 99 -2.23 7.25 18.19
CA GLU A 99 -3.10 7.22 19.36
C GLU A 99 -3.17 5.84 20.02
N THR A 100 -3.26 4.79 19.21
CA THR A 100 -3.28 3.40 19.69
C THR A 100 -1.92 2.71 19.61
N GLU A 101 -0.88 3.40 19.13
CA GLU A 101 0.46 2.84 18.88
C GLU A 101 0.38 1.61 17.95
N THR A 102 -0.46 1.68 16.92
CA THR A 102 -0.68 0.59 15.94
C THR A 102 -0.04 0.94 14.60
N ALA A 103 0.61 -0.04 13.96
CA ALA A 103 1.17 0.10 12.62
C ALA A 103 0.72 -1.04 11.70
N VAL A 104 0.15 -0.70 10.56
CA VAL A 104 -0.28 -1.63 9.50
C VAL A 104 0.63 -1.47 8.30
N PHE A 105 1.36 -2.52 7.97
CA PHE A 105 2.27 -2.57 6.84
C PHE A 105 1.50 -3.15 5.66
N VAL A 106 1.35 -2.34 4.61
CA VAL A 106 0.63 -2.64 3.37
C VAL A 106 1.64 -2.67 2.21
N PRO A 107 2.17 -3.85 1.86
CA PRO A 107 3.06 -3.98 0.71
C PRO A 107 2.28 -3.84 -0.60
N LEU A 108 2.79 -3.06 -1.53
CA LEU A 108 2.17 -2.77 -2.82
C LEU A 108 3.11 -3.18 -3.96
N ALA A 109 2.56 -3.82 -4.98
CA ALA A 109 3.28 -4.14 -6.21
C ALA A 109 2.47 -3.70 -7.43
N TYR A 110 2.95 -2.69 -8.15
CA TYR A 110 2.24 -2.13 -9.29
C TYR A 110 3.18 -1.96 -10.47
N ASP A 111 2.59 -1.84 -11.65
CA ASP A 111 3.30 -1.46 -12.85
C ASP A 111 3.06 0.03 -13.10
N LEU A 112 4.13 0.80 -13.31
CA LEU A 112 4.02 2.24 -13.53
C LEU A 112 3.29 2.59 -14.81
N GLU A 113 3.41 1.79 -15.86
CA GLU A 113 2.74 2.08 -17.13
C GLU A 113 1.24 1.83 -17.01
N GLU A 114 0.83 0.76 -16.31
CA GLU A 114 -0.58 0.47 -16.02
C GLU A 114 -1.20 1.48 -15.03
N SER A 115 -0.44 1.92 -14.02
CA SER A 115 -0.94 2.78 -12.95
C SER A 115 -0.74 4.28 -13.23
N ARG A 116 -0.22 4.62 -14.40
CA ARG A 116 0.15 5.99 -14.76
C ARG A 116 -1.02 6.96 -14.62
N SER A 117 -2.15 6.67 -15.26
CA SER A 117 -3.33 7.53 -15.24
C SER A 117 -3.85 7.73 -13.81
N LEU A 118 -3.83 6.66 -13.02
CA LEU A 118 -4.21 6.68 -11.62
C LEU A 118 -3.30 7.59 -10.79
N PHE A 119 -1.98 7.51 -10.99
CA PHE A 119 -1.03 8.42 -10.32
C PHE A 119 -1.16 9.86 -10.80
N GLU A 120 -1.44 10.11 -12.08
CA GLU A 120 -1.68 11.46 -12.59
C GLU A 120 -2.91 12.08 -11.91
N THR A 121 -3.99 11.31 -11.74
CA THR A 121 -5.17 11.73 -10.98
C THR A 121 -4.85 11.93 -9.51
N ALA A 122 -4.21 10.97 -8.86
CA ALA A 122 -3.88 11.04 -7.44
C ALA A 122 -2.97 12.23 -7.10
N LEU A 123 -1.96 12.51 -7.95
CA LEU A 123 -1.11 13.70 -7.81
C LEU A 123 -1.88 15.01 -7.98
N LEU A 124 -2.95 15.01 -8.80
CA LEU A 124 -3.78 16.18 -9.01
C LEU A 124 -4.78 16.39 -7.88
N ASP A 125 -5.29 15.32 -7.28
CA ASP A 125 -6.15 15.36 -6.09
C ASP A 125 -5.35 15.47 -4.79
N GLU A 126 -4.02 15.38 -4.86
CA GLU A 126 -3.10 15.32 -3.71
C GLU A 126 -3.44 14.18 -2.74
N GLU A 127 -4.09 13.12 -3.25
CA GLU A 127 -4.59 12.00 -2.46
C GLU A 127 -4.50 10.71 -3.28
N LEU A 128 -3.93 9.66 -2.69
CA LEU A 128 -3.95 8.30 -3.23
C LEU A 128 -4.73 7.38 -2.30
N LEU A 129 -5.73 6.70 -2.85
CA LEU A 129 -6.49 5.69 -2.10
C LEU A 129 -5.94 4.29 -2.33
N VAL A 130 -5.89 3.51 -1.26
CA VAL A 130 -5.54 2.08 -1.28
C VAL A 130 -6.68 1.31 -0.62
N HIS A 131 -7.29 0.39 -1.36
CA HIS A 131 -8.42 -0.40 -0.92
C HIS A 131 -7.98 -1.84 -0.66
N VAL A 132 -8.04 -2.28 0.59
CA VAL A 132 -7.78 -3.67 0.98
C VAL A 132 -9.08 -4.46 0.90
N LEU A 133 -9.06 -5.59 0.18
CA LEU A 133 -10.23 -6.45 -0.04
C LEU A 133 -9.86 -7.94 0.00
N THR A 134 -10.88 -8.79 0.22
CA THR A 134 -10.80 -10.24 0.12
C THR A 134 -11.86 -10.76 -0.87
N ASP A 135 -11.65 -11.94 -1.45
CA ASP A 135 -12.62 -12.58 -2.37
C ASP A 135 -13.91 -13.04 -1.65
N GLU A 136 -13.85 -13.20 -0.32
CA GLU A 136 -14.96 -13.73 0.48
C GLU A 136 -15.95 -12.66 0.98
N THR A 137 -15.63 -11.38 0.84
CA THR A 137 -16.43 -10.27 1.40
C THR A 137 -16.73 -9.21 0.34
N ASP A 138 -18.01 -8.83 0.21
CA ASP A 138 -18.46 -7.68 -0.56
C ASP A 138 -18.18 -6.37 0.22
N GLY A 139 -16.90 -6.02 0.38
CA GLY A 139 -16.45 -4.85 1.14
C GLY A 139 -14.97 -4.58 0.96
N TRP A 140 -14.53 -3.38 1.35
CA TRP A 140 -13.12 -3.01 1.34
C TRP A 140 -12.81 -1.98 2.43
N VAL A 141 -11.61 -2.07 2.98
CA VAL A 141 -11.06 -1.04 3.88
C VAL A 141 -10.26 -0.07 3.02
N SER A 142 -10.51 1.23 3.16
CA SER A 142 -9.82 2.25 2.37
C SER A 142 -8.83 3.01 3.24
N PHE A 143 -7.60 3.08 2.77
CA PHE A 143 -6.53 3.93 3.29
C PHE A 143 -6.38 5.13 2.36
N SER A 144 -6.24 6.32 2.94
CA SER A 144 -5.91 7.52 2.20
C SER A 144 -4.47 7.92 2.49
N HIS A 145 -3.74 8.25 1.44
CA HIS A 145 -2.38 8.79 1.53
C HIS A 145 -2.36 10.18 0.93
N ASP A 146 -2.06 11.19 1.75
CA ASP A 146 -1.96 12.60 1.34
C ASP A 146 -0.70 12.92 0.50
N ASP A 147 0.23 11.97 0.37
CA ASP A 147 1.48 12.15 -0.36
C ASP A 147 1.69 11.06 -1.44
N PRO A 148 0.90 11.10 -2.55
CA PRO A 148 1.01 10.18 -3.69
C PRO A 148 2.41 10.15 -4.31
N SER A 149 3.17 11.24 -4.19
CA SER A 149 4.51 11.36 -4.75
C SER A 149 5.52 10.38 -4.12
N LEU A 150 5.27 9.89 -2.90
CA LEU A 150 6.15 8.92 -2.23
C LEU A 150 6.14 7.54 -2.90
N PHE A 151 5.10 7.24 -3.69
CA PHE A 151 5.00 6.03 -4.50
C PHE A 151 5.72 6.17 -5.85
N LEU A 152 6.35 7.31 -6.15
CA LEU A 152 7.01 7.59 -7.42
C LEU A 152 8.47 7.98 -7.19
N GLU A 153 9.33 7.68 -8.17
CA GLU A 153 10.65 8.31 -8.17
C GLU A 153 10.56 9.73 -8.73
N GLU A 154 11.42 10.64 -8.25
CA GLU A 154 11.59 11.98 -8.84
C GLU A 154 11.80 11.94 -10.37
N SER A 155 12.43 10.87 -10.87
CA SER A 155 12.69 10.66 -12.30
C SER A 155 11.42 10.35 -13.09
N ASP A 156 10.45 9.65 -12.50
CA ASP A 156 9.17 9.33 -13.14
C ASP A 156 8.31 10.61 -13.25
N ILE A 157 8.27 11.40 -12.16
CA ILE A 157 7.56 12.68 -12.13
C ILE A 157 8.12 13.65 -13.19
N ARG A 158 9.46 13.78 -13.29
CA ARG A 158 10.09 14.61 -14.33
C ARG A 158 9.85 14.14 -15.76
N ARG A 159 9.60 12.84 -15.95
CA ARG A 159 9.33 12.28 -17.29
C ARG A 159 7.92 12.63 -17.77
N TRP A 160 6.97 12.78 -16.85
CA TRP A 160 5.57 13.10 -17.18
C TRP A 160 5.32 14.60 -17.37
N ASP A 161 6.14 15.47 -16.76
CA ASP A 161 6.08 16.94 -16.94
C ASP A 161 6.63 17.43 -18.31
N ARG A 162 7.06 16.53 -19.21
CA ARG A 162 7.71 16.85 -20.49
C ARG A 162 6.87 16.53 -21.72
#